data_AF-A0A520HFB4-F1
#
_entry.id   AF-A0A520HFB4-F1
#
_cell.length_a   1.000
_cell.length_b   1.000
_cell.length_c   1.000
_cell.angle_alpha   90.00
_cell.angle_beta   90.00
_cell.angle_gamma   90.00
#
_symmetry.space_group_name_H-M   'P 1'
#
loop_
_entity.id
_entity.type
_entity.pdbx_description
1 polymer ?
#
loop_
_entity_poly.entity_id
_entity_poly.type
_entity_poly.pdbx_seq_one_letter_code
_entity_poly.pdbx_strand_id
1 'polypeptide(L)'
;MVRRKLPKVPIAFVSIKPSPSRQLIQPKVIETNSLIKAFLAKQKQTNYIDIYKDMIDDEGKPIASLFVEDNLHMNAKGYAIWIRAIEPYLLK
;
A
#
# COMPACT_ATOMS: atom_id res chain seq x y z
N MET A 1 -14.21 13.51 -1.98
CA MET A 1 -15.03 13.82 -0.79
C MET A 1 -14.20 14.33 0.40
N VAL A 2 -13.06 13.72 0.76
CA VAL A 2 -12.21 14.17 1.89
C VAL A 2 -11.61 15.56 1.68
N ARG A 3 -10.84 15.79 0.61
CA ARG A 3 -10.20 17.10 0.34
C ARG A 3 -11.19 18.27 0.28
N ARG A 4 -12.42 18.04 -0.19
CA ARG A 4 -13.47 19.08 -0.21
C ARG A 4 -13.91 19.50 1.20
N LYS A 5 -14.03 18.54 2.12
CA LYS A 5 -14.47 18.79 3.51
C LYS A 5 -13.30 19.20 4.42
N LEU A 6 -12.10 18.69 4.15
CA LEU A 6 -10.88 18.91 4.92
C LEU A 6 -9.76 19.40 3.98
N PRO A 7 -9.81 20.67 3.53
CA PRO A 7 -8.92 21.17 2.48
C PRO A 7 -7.45 21.16 2.86
N LYS A 8 -7.12 21.23 4.16
CA LYS A 8 -5.76 21.35 4.66
C LYS A 8 -5.17 20.07 5.27
N VAL A 9 -5.96 19.00 5.39
CA VAL A 9 -5.48 17.76 6.04
C VAL A 9 -4.49 17.03 5.12
N PRO A 10 -3.32 16.59 5.61
CA PRO A 10 -2.48 15.67 4.85
C PRO A 10 -3.22 14.37 4.55
N ILE A 11 -3.06 13.81 3.35
CA ILE A 11 -3.63 12.51 2.98
C ILE A 11 -2.49 11.60 2.54
N ALA A 12 -2.30 10.49 3.25
CA ALA A 12 -1.42 9.43 2.80
C ALA A 12 -2.26 8.28 2.22
N PHE A 13 -1.84 7.76 1.06
CA PHE A 13 -2.39 6.53 0.51
C PHE A 13 -1.36 5.42 0.64
N VAL A 14 -1.73 4.33 1.30
CA VAL A 14 -0.92 3.11 1.36
C VAL A 14 -1.23 2.29 0.12
N SER A 15 -0.19 1.86 -0.61
CA SER A 15 -0.36 1.07 -1.82
C SER A 15 -1.18 -0.20 -1.57
N ILE A 16 -1.94 -0.63 -2.59
CA ILE A 16 -2.72 -1.86 -2.51
C ILE A 16 -1.73 -3.02 -2.40
N LYS A 17 -1.84 -3.86 -1.36
CA LYS A 17 -0.90 -4.96 -1.08
C LYS A 17 -1.02 -6.14 -2.07
N PRO A 18 0.08 -6.87 -2.35
CA PRO A 18 0.08 -8.07 -3.19
C PRO A 18 -0.48 -9.26 -2.42
N SER A 19 -1.80 -9.46 -2.40
CA SER A 19 -2.41 -10.56 -1.63
C SER A 19 -2.38 -11.86 -2.44
N PRO A 20 -1.85 -12.99 -1.92
CA PRO A 20 -1.82 -14.25 -2.67
C PRO A 20 -3.21 -14.71 -3.12
N SER A 21 -4.24 -14.56 -2.28
CA SER A 21 -5.65 -14.85 -2.64
C SER A 21 -6.20 -14.01 -3.81
N ARG A 22 -5.48 -12.96 -4.22
CA ARG A 22 -5.84 -12.04 -5.31
C ARG A 22 -4.86 -12.07 -6.48
N GLN A 23 -4.07 -13.14 -6.62
CA GLN A 23 -3.04 -13.25 -7.65
C GLN A 23 -3.54 -12.96 -9.08
N LEU A 24 -4.76 -13.40 -9.42
CA LEU A 24 -5.35 -13.20 -10.75
C LEU A 24 -5.55 -11.73 -11.15
N ILE A 25 -5.65 -10.81 -10.17
CA ILE A 25 -5.83 -9.37 -10.43
C ILE A 25 -4.56 -8.57 -10.14
N GLN A 26 -3.41 -9.22 -9.89
CA GLN A 26 -2.16 -8.53 -9.59
C GLN A 26 -1.71 -7.53 -10.67
N PRO A 27 -1.86 -7.81 -11.98
CA PRO A 27 -1.56 -6.79 -13.00
C PRO A 27 -2.37 -5.51 -12.81
N LYS A 28 -3.66 -5.64 -12.47
CA LYS A 28 -4.54 -4.49 -12.18
C LYS A 28 -4.14 -3.77 -10.88
N VAL A 29 -3.66 -4.50 -9.88
CA VAL A 29 -3.14 -3.92 -8.63
C VAL A 29 -1.91 -3.06 -8.92
N ILE A 30 -0.95 -3.59 -9.68
CA ILE A 30 0.27 -2.87 -10.08
C ILE A 30 -0.08 -1.61 -10.88
N GLU A 31 -0.95 -1.73 -11.88
CA GLU A 31 -1.42 -0.60 -12.68
C GLU A 31 -2.11 0.45 -11.80
N THR A 32 -3.03 0.02 -10.93
CA THR A 32 -3.75 0.92 -10.02
C THR A 32 -2.82 1.65 -9.07
N ASN A 33 -1.84 0.95 -8.48
CA ASN A 33 -0.83 1.55 -7.63
C ASN A 33 -0.01 2.62 -8.37
N SER A 34 0.39 2.34 -9.62
CA SER A 34 1.08 3.31 -10.48
C SER A 34 0.23 4.54 -10.78
N LEU A 35 -1.04 4.34 -11.17
CA LEU A 35 -1.98 5.42 -11.45
C LEU A 35 -2.25 6.30 -10.23
N ILE A 36 -2.43 5.69 -9.05
CA ILE A 36 -2.63 6.43 -7.80
C ILE A 36 -1.39 7.23 -7.44
N LYS A 37 -0.19 6.64 -7.53
CA LYS A 37 1.07 7.35 -7.28
C LYS A 37 1.21 8.57 -8.21
N ALA A 38 0.96 8.39 -9.51
CA ALA A 38 1.01 9.46 -10.50
C ALA A 38 -0.05 10.55 -10.27
N PHE A 39 -1.26 10.16 -9.85
CA PHE A 39 -2.32 11.10 -9.49
C PHE A 39 -1.94 11.94 -8.27
N LEU A 40 -1.48 11.30 -7.19
CA LEU A 40 -1.11 11.96 -5.94
C LEU A 40 0.09 12.91 -6.11
N ALA A 41 1.02 12.62 -7.03
CA ALA A 41 2.14 13.52 -7.33
C ALA A 41 1.69 14.91 -7.84
N LYS A 42 0.45 15.03 -8.35
CA LYS A 42 -0.15 16.28 -8.84
C LYS A 42 -1.02 16.97 -7.78
N GLN A 43 -1.20 16.38 -6.59
CA GLN A 43 -2.05 16.90 -5.53
C GLN A 43 -1.20 17.56 -4.44
N LYS A 44 -1.76 18.58 -3.78
CA LYS A 44 -1.14 19.20 -2.60
C LYS A 44 -1.41 18.36 -1.35
N GLN A 45 -0.43 18.34 -0.44
CA GLN A 45 -0.53 17.69 0.88
C GLN A 45 -0.94 16.21 0.78
N THR A 46 -0.31 15.49 -0.13
CA THR A 46 -0.53 14.06 -0.34
C THR A 46 0.78 13.30 -0.32
N ASN A 47 0.74 12.09 0.23
CA ASN A 47 1.85 11.14 0.22
C ASN A 47 1.39 9.80 -0.35
N TYR A 48 2.28 9.10 -1.03
CA TYR A 48 2.10 7.72 -1.45
C TYR A 48 3.08 6.85 -0.66
N ILE A 49 2.56 5.90 0.11
CA ILE A 49 3.33 4.98 0.95
C ILE A 49 3.38 3.64 0.23
N ASP A 50 4.57 3.26 -0.24
CA ASP A 50 4.75 2.05 -1.01
C ASP A 50 5.16 0.86 -0.14
N ILE A 51 4.18 0.03 0.21
CA ILE A 51 4.39 -1.26 0.89
C ILE A 51 4.57 -2.42 -0.10
N TYR A 52 4.20 -2.24 -1.37
CA TYR A 52 4.03 -3.35 -2.31
C TYR A 52 5.37 -4.01 -2.60
N LYS A 53 6.39 -3.17 -2.85
CA LYS A 53 7.76 -3.60 -3.11
C LYS A 53 8.37 -4.45 -1.98
N ASP A 54 7.96 -4.23 -0.74
CA ASP A 54 8.51 -4.91 0.44
C ASP A 54 7.75 -6.21 0.75
N MET A 55 6.68 -6.51 -0.01
CA MET A 55 5.80 -7.65 0.18
C MET A 55 5.84 -8.65 -1.00
N ILE A 56 6.71 -8.41 -1.97
CA ILE A 56 7.00 -9.32 -3.09
C ILE A 56 8.42 -9.88 -2.96
N ASP A 57 8.64 -11.07 -3.51
CA ASP A 57 9.98 -11.64 -3.67
C ASP A 57 10.69 -11.09 -4.92
N ASP A 58 11.91 -11.58 -5.18
CA ASP A 58 12.72 -11.19 -6.32
C ASP A 58 12.11 -11.57 -7.68
N GLU A 59 11.12 -12.49 -7.69
CA GLU A 59 10.35 -12.87 -8.87
C GLU A 59 9.05 -12.04 -9.03
N GLY A 60 8.80 -11.10 -8.11
CA GLY A 60 7.60 -10.28 -8.09
C GLY A 60 6.34 -10.97 -7.57
N LYS A 61 6.48 -12.13 -6.92
CA LYS A 61 5.36 -12.88 -6.33
C LYS A 61 5.13 -12.47 -4.87
N PRO A 62 3.88 -12.51 -4.37
CA PRO A 62 3.60 -12.28 -2.96
C PRO A 62 4.41 -13.19 -2.02
N ILE A 63 5.05 -12.62 -1.00
CA ILE A 63 5.71 -13.41 0.04
C ILE A 63 4.63 -14.04 0.95
N ALA A 64 4.27 -15.30 0.68
CA ALA A 64 3.15 -15.99 1.36
C ALA A 64 3.31 -16.05 2.90
N SER A 65 4.55 -16.10 3.41
CA SER A 65 4.83 -16.13 4.85
C SER A 65 4.47 -14.85 5.61
N LEU A 66 4.04 -13.79 4.91
CA LEU A 66 3.53 -12.55 5.51
C LEU A 66 2.02 -12.61 5.80
N PHE A 67 1.32 -13.65 5.38
CA PHE A 67 -0.14 -13.76 5.45
C PHE A 67 -0.59 -14.85 6.44
N VAL A 68 -1.86 -14.78 6.84
CA VAL A 68 -2.55 -15.86 7.55
C VAL A 68 -3.22 -16.82 6.55
N GLU A 69 -3.91 -17.84 7.04
CA GLU A 69 -4.47 -18.95 6.25
C GLU A 69 -5.35 -18.52 5.07
N ASP A 70 -6.04 -17.39 5.18
CA ASP A 70 -6.90 -16.87 4.12
C ASP A 70 -6.16 -16.23 2.94
N ASN A 71 -4.82 -16.13 3.03
CA ASN A 71 -3.97 -15.50 2.03
C ASN A 71 -4.40 -14.07 1.66
N LEU A 72 -5.08 -13.39 2.58
CA LEU A 72 -5.59 -12.04 2.41
C LEU A 72 -5.11 -11.17 3.58
N HIS A 73 -5.42 -11.53 4.81
CA HIS A 73 -4.97 -10.76 5.98
C HIS A 73 -3.50 -11.07 6.30
N MET A 74 -2.79 -10.08 6.82
CA MET A 74 -1.38 -10.22 7.17
C MET A 74 -1.24 -10.77 8.58
N ASN A 75 -0.15 -11.52 8.81
CA ASN A 75 0.30 -11.84 10.15
C ASN A 75 1.22 -10.72 10.71
N ALA A 76 1.80 -10.94 11.90
CA ALA A 76 2.66 -9.96 12.56
C ALA A 76 3.85 -9.50 11.69
N LYS A 77 4.43 -10.38 10.87
CA LYS A 77 5.56 -10.03 9.97
C LYS A 77 5.11 -9.08 8.86
N GLY A 78 3.94 -9.33 8.28
CA GLY A 78 3.35 -8.43 7.27
C GLY A 78 3.01 -7.06 7.85
N TYR A 79 2.42 -7.01 9.06
CA TYR A 79 2.15 -5.74 9.74
C TYR A 79 3.42 -4.98 10.13
N ALA A 80 4.52 -5.65 10.46
CA ALA A 80 5.79 -4.98 10.74
C ALA A 80 6.32 -4.19 9.53
N ILE A 81 6.06 -4.64 8.30
CA ILE A 81 6.37 -3.89 7.08
C ILE A 81 5.53 -2.61 7.02
N TRP A 82 4.21 -2.72 7.26
CA TRP A 82 3.30 -1.57 7.24
C TRP A 82 3.67 -0.54 8.29
N ILE A 83 3.94 -0.97 9.54
CA ILE A 83 4.31 -0.07 10.64
C ILE A 83 5.54 0.76 10.24
N ARG A 84 6.62 0.10 9.83
CA ARG A 84 7.86 0.76 9.40
C ARG A 84 7.66 1.70 8.21
N ALA A 85 6.79 1.35 7.26
CA ALA A 85 6.52 2.18 6.09
C ALA A 85 5.64 3.39 6.42
N ILE A 86 4.70 3.24 7.35
CA ILE A 86 3.69 4.26 7.67
C ILE A 86 4.16 5.24 8.75
N GLU A 87 4.91 4.76 9.74
CA GLU A 87 5.33 5.54 10.91
C GLU A 87 5.99 6.90 10.55
N PRO A 88 6.86 7.03 9.52
CA PRO A 88 7.44 8.32 9.15
C PRO A 88 6.42 9.39 8.69
N TYR A 89 5.20 8.98 8.35
CA TYR A 89 4.13 9.86 7.86
C TYR A 89 3.10 10.23 8.94
N LEU A 90 3.16 9.59 10.11
CA LEU A 90 2.32 9.93 11.24
C LEU A 90 3.00 11.05 12.02
N LEU A 91 2.22 12.09 12.37
CA LEU A 91 2.72 13.27 13.07
C LEU A 91 3.50 12.85 14.34
N LYS A 92 4.65 13.48 14.55
CA LYS A 92 5.18 13.75 15.89
C LYS A 92 4.70 15.12 16.34
#